data_AF-A0A2M7G425-F1
#
_entry.id   AF-A0A2M7G425-F1
#
_cell.length_a   1.000
_cell.length_b   1.000
_cell.length_c   1.000
_cell.angle_alpha   90.00
_cell.angle_beta   90.00
_cell.angle_gamma   90.00
#
_symmetry.space_group_name_H-M   'P 1'
#
loop_
_entity.id
_entity.type
_entity.pdbx_description
1 polymer ?
#
loop_
_entity_poly.entity_id
_entity_poly.type
_entity_poly.pdbx_seq_one_letter_code
_entity_poly.pdbx_strand_id
1 'polypeptide(L)'
;MNAIQALRLTGILEGFSYLFLLGVAMPLKYLAHMPLAVQITGSVHGLLFILFSISLFQAKLRYQWSLMQTGLAFSAAFIPFGTFVLDRKLKQIEFPLDAV
;
A
#
# COMPACT_ATOMS: atom_id res chain seq x y z
N MET A 1 5.01 -16.41 -5.49
CA MET A 1 4.65 -15.01 -5.76
C MET A 1 5.88 -14.28 -6.23
N ASN A 2 5.80 -13.55 -7.35
CA ASN A 2 6.88 -12.67 -7.79
C ASN A 2 6.90 -11.38 -6.92
N ALA A 3 7.99 -10.60 -6.96
CA ALA A 3 8.12 -9.42 -6.10
C ALA A 3 7.13 -8.30 -6.46
N ILE A 4 6.69 -8.21 -7.73
CA ILE A 4 5.66 -7.26 -8.16
C ILE A 4 4.28 -7.65 -7.62
N GLN A 5 3.91 -8.93 -7.65
CA GLN A 5 2.67 -9.47 -7.09
C GLN A 5 2.58 -9.22 -5.60
N ALA A 6 3.68 -9.45 -4.87
CA ALA A 6 3.75 -9.14 -3.45
C ALA A 6 3.53 -7.63 -3.20
N LEU A 7 4.20 -6.77 -3.96
CA LEU A 7 4.03 -5.32 -3.88
C LEU A 7 2.59 -4.86 -4.23
N ARG A 8 1.99 -5.45 -5.26
CA ARG A 8 0.61 -5.16 -5.68
C ARG A 8 -0.39 -5.59 -4.61
N LEU A 9 -0.27 -6.82 -4.10
CA LEU A 9 -1.14 -7.34 -3.04
C LEU A 9 -1.05 -6.49 -1.77
N THR A 10 0.17 -6.25 -1.28
CA THR A 10 0.40 -5.43 -0.09
C THR A 10 -0.05 -4.00 -0.28
N GLY A 11 0.16 -3.41 -1.47
CA GLY A 11 -0.31 -2.06 -1.81
C GLY A 11 -1.83 -1.94 -1.83
N ILE A 12 -2.54 -2.92 -2.38
CA ILE A 12 -4.01 -2.93 -2.36
C ILE A 12 -4.54 -3.05 -0.93
N LEU A 13 -3.98 -3.96 -0.12
CA LEU A 13 -4.37 -4.13 1.27
C LEU A 13 -4.09 -2.87 2.11
N GLU A 14 -2.92 -2.28 1.93
CA GLU A 14 -2.53 -1.00 2.54
C GLU A 14 -3.53 0.09 2.16
N GLY A 15 -3.84 0.25 0.87
CA GLY A 15 -4.75 1.28 0.38
C GLY A 15 -6.17 1.11 0.94
N PHE A 16 -6.70 -0.12 0.97
CA PHE A 16 -7.99 -0.39 1.60
C PHE A 16 -7.98 -0.10 3.10
N SER A 17 -6.93 -0.52 3.82
CA SER A 17 -6.81 -0.24 5.26
C SER A 17 -6.74 1.25 5.56
N TYR A 18 -6.07 2.03 4.69
CA TYR A 18 -5.98 3.47 4.84
C TYR A 18 -7.32 4.17 4.57
N LEU A 19 -8.02 3.76 3.50
CA LEU A 19 -9.37 4.26 3.22
C LEU A 19 -10.36 3.91 4.33
N PHE A 20 -10.26 2.72 4.92
CA PHE A 20 -11.09 2.32 6.05
C PHE A 20 -10.77 3.12 7.32
N LEU A 21 -9.48 3.33 7.61
CA LEU A 21 -9.03 4.16 8.73
C LEU A 21 -9.59 5.59 8.62
N LEU A 22 -9.48 6.21 7.44
CA LEU A 22 -9.96 7.58 7.22
C LEU A 22 -11.49 7.68 7.09
N GLY A 23 -12.11 6.77 6.32
CA GLY A 23 -13.53 6.84 5.96
C GLY A 23 -14.47 6.25 7.00
N VAL A 24 -13.99 5.37 7.89
CA VAL A 24 -14.83 4.70 8.89
C VAL A 24 -14.33 4.97 10.30
N ALA A 25 -13.06 4.67 10.59
CA ALA A 25 -12.57 4.76 11.97
C ALA A 25 -12.51 6.21 12.48
N MET A 26 -12.08 7.17 11.65
CA MET A 26 -12.07 8.58 12.02
C MET A 26 -13.49 9.14 12.28
N PRO A 27 -14.50 8.93 11.43
CA PRO A 27 -15.89 9.27 11.75
C PRO A 27 -16.39 8.62 13.04
N LEU A 28 -16.12 7.33 13.28
CA LEU A 28 -16.52 6.66 14.53
C LEU A 28 -15.87 7.29 15.77
N LYS A 29 -14.60 7.70 15.67
CA LYS A 29 -13.90 8.41 16.75
C LYS A 29 -14.60 9.71 17.11
N TYR A 30 -15.01 10.51 16.13
CA TYR A 30 -15.58 11.84 16.38
C TYR A 30 -17.09 11.84 16.61
N LEU A 31 -17.85 11.01 15.90
CA LEU A 31 -19.32 10.98 15.95
C LEU A 31 -19.86 10.03 17.01
N ALA A 32 -19.20 8.89 17.22
CA ALA A 32 -19.63 7.86 18.17
C ALA A 32 -18.72 7.76 19.40
N HIS A 33 -17.74 8.66 19.54
CA HIS A 33 -16.77 8.66 20.63
C HIS A 33 -16.06 7.30 20.84
N MET A 34 -15.76 6.59 19.74
CA MET A 34 -15.10 5.27 19.76
C MET A 34 -13.62 5.37 19.35
N PRO A 35 -12.70 5.83 20.23
CA PRO A 35 -11.28 5.94 19.89
C PRO A 35 -10.62 4.58 19.64
N LEU A 36 -11.15 3.52 20.23
CA LEU A 36 -10.65 2.15 20.06
C LEU A 36 -10.70 1.69 18.59
N ALA A 37 -11.68 2.15 17.81
CA ALA A 37 -11.77 1.83 16.39
C ALA A 37 -10.53 2.32 15.62
N VAL A 38 -10.06 3.54 15.90
CA VAL A 38 -8.85 4.11 15.30
C VAL A 38 -7.59 3.40 15.79
N GLN A 39 -7.54 3.00 17.06
CA GLN A 39 -6.39 2.27 17.60
C GLN A 39 -6.21 0.92 16.87
N ILE A 40 -7.27 0.12 16.77
CA ILE A 40 -7.22 -1.20 16.13
C ILE A 40 -6.91 -1.05 14.64
N THR A 41 -7.68 -0.23 13.92
CA THR A 41 -7.50 -0.04 12.48
C THR A 41 -6.15 0.61 12.15
N GLY A 42 -5.69 1.54 12.98
CA GLY A 42 -4.37 2.17 12.85
C GLY A 42 -3.23 1.17 13.05
N SER A 43 -3.32 0.28 14.03
CA SER A 43 -2.33 -0.80 14.22
C SER A 43 -2.30 -1.76 13.03
N VAL A 44 -3.46 -2.16 12.51
CA VAL A 44 -3.55 -3.02 11.31
C VAL A 44 -2.95 -2.32 10.09
N HIS A 45 -3.32 -1.05 9.87
CA HIS A 45 -2.77 -0.25 8.77
C HIS A 45 -1.24 -0.09 8.89
N GLY A 46 -0.71 0.18 10.08
CA GLY A 46 0.73 0.28 10.32
C GLY A 46 1.47 -1.01 9.98
N LEU A 47 0.91 -2.18 10.35
CA LEU A 47 1.48 -3.47 9.96
C LEU A 47 1.49 -3.65 8.45
N LEU A 48 0.38 -3.34 7.77
CA LEU A 48 0.28 -3.43 6.30
C LEU A 48 1.24 -2.49 5.60
N PHE A 49 1.45 -1.28 6.13
CA PHE A 49 2.42 -0.31 5.61
C PHE A 49 3.86 -0.83 5.70
N ILE A 50 4.22 -1.53 6.79
CA ILE A 50 5.52 -2.18 6.93
C ILE A 50 5.67 -3.30 5.89
N LEU A 51 4.65 -4.15 5.73
CA LEU A 51 4.67 -5.23 4.72
C LEU A 51 4.76 -4.68 3.30
N PHE A 52 4.07 -3.58 3.00
CA PHE A 52 4.19 -2.85 1.74
C PHE A 52 5.62 -2.34 1.52
N SER A 53 6.22 -1.72 2.54
CA SER A 53 7.59 -1.19 2.48
C SER A 53 8.63 -2.28 2.23
N ILE A 54 8.48 -3.43 2.91
CA ILE A 54 9.33 -4.61 2.68
C ILE A 54 9.17 -5.14 1.25
N SER A 55 7.94 -5.23 0.74
CA SER A 55 7.67 -5.69 -0.62
C SER A 55 8.24 -4.71 -1.67
N LEU A 56 8.13 -3.41 -1.41
CA LEU A 56 8.69 -2.35 -2.25
C LEU A 56 10.22 -2.43 -2.30
N PHE A 57 10.86 -2.67 -1.15
CA PHE A 57 12.30 -2.84 -1.10
C PHE A 57 12.78 -4.08 -1.87
N GLN A 58 12.05 -5.20 -1.75
CA GLN A 58 12.33 -6.40 -2.55
C GLN A 58 12.17 -6.13 -4.05
N ALA A 59 11.11 -5.44 -4.47
CA ALA A 59 10.91 -5.05 -5.86
C ALA A 59 12.05 -4.13 -6.36
N LYS A 60 12.47 -3.15 -5.55
CA LYS A 60 13.62 -2.28 -5.86
C LYS A 60 14.88 -3.11 -6.15
N LEU A 61 15.23 -4.07 -5.28
CA LEU A 61 16.44 -4.88 -5.46
C LEU A 61 16.34 -5.80 -6.68
N ARG A 62 15.17 -6.40 -6.93
CA ARG A 62 14.98 -7.35 -8.03
C ARG A 62 14.93 -6.68 -9.40
N TYR A 63 14.30 -5.51 -9.50
CA TYR A 63 14.09 -4.79 -10.76
C TYR A 63 14.98 -3.55 -10.90
N GLN A 64 15.95 -3.37 -9.99
CA GLN A 64 16.93 -2.28 -10.00
C GLN A 64 16.28 -0.89 -10.15
N TRP A 65 15.13 -0.67 -9.50
CA TRP A 65 14.44 0.61 -9.56
C TRP A 65 15.29 1.73 -8.95
N SER A 66 15.24 2.90 -9.58
CA SER A 66 15.94 4.08 -9.08
C SER A 66 15.36 4.52 -7.72
N LEU A 67 16.14 5.29 -6.97
CA LEU A 67 15.68 5.89 -5.71
C LEU A 67 14.45 6.78 -5.92
N MET A 68 14.36 7.48 -7.07
CA MET A 68 13.22 8.32 -7.39
C MET A 68 11.95 7.49 -7.66
N GLN A 69 12.05 6.40 -8.41
CA GLN A 69 10.92 5.48 -8.63
C GLN A 69 10.43 4.86 -7.32
N THR A 70 11.38 4.41 -6.49
CA THR A 70 11.07 3.83 -5.17
C THR A 70 10.44 4.88 -4.25
N GLY A 71 10.97 6.10 -4.24
CA GLY A 71 10.44 7.22 -3.46
C GLY A 71 9.00 7.57 -3.86
N LEU A 72 8.72 7.67 -5.16
CA LEU A 72 7.36 7.93 -5.67
C LEU A 72 6.38 6.79 -5.29
N ALA A 73 6.81 5.53 -5.40
CA ALA A 73 6.00 4.38 -5.01
C ALA A 73 5.74 4.36 -3.49
N PHE A 74 6.73 4.73 -2.68
CA PHE A 74 6.58 4.86 -1.22
C PHE A 74 5.64 6.00 -0.85
N SER A 75 5.79 7.17 -1.50
CA SER A 75 4.91 8.33 -1.29
C SER A 75 3.45 8.03 -1.61
N ALA A 76 3.18 7.08 -2.52
CA ALA A 76 1.83 6.67 -2.90
C ALA A 76 1.01 6.08 -1.73
N ALA A 77 1.65 5.54 -0.68
CA ALA A 77 0.98 5.03 0.52
C ALA A 77 0.42 6.15 1.42
N PHE A 78 0.95 7.37 1.35
CA PHE A 78 0.45 8.48 2.18
C PHE A 78 -0.72 9.25 1.54
N ILE A 79 -1.00 8.99 0.26
CA ILE A 79 -2.05 9.67 -0.49
C ILE A 79 -3.24 8.73 -0.58
N PRO A 80 -4.46 9.14 -0.19
CA PRO A 80 -5.65 8.34 -0.44
C PRO A 80 -5.72 7.95 -1.91
N PHE A 81 -5.97 6.66 -2.17
CA PHE A 81 -5.97 6.07 -3.51
C PHE A 81 -4.61 5.95 -4.22
N GLY A 82 -3.50 6.44 -3.65
CA GLY A 82 -2.19 6.45 -4.30
C GLY A 82 -1.67 5.04 -4.60
N THR A 83 -1.81 4.09 -3.68
CA THR A 83 -1.41 2.69 -3.91
C THR A 83 -2.24 1.97 -4.98
N PHE A 84 -3.48 2.39 -5.23
CA PHE A 84 -4.28 1.86 -6.35
C PHE A 84 -3.79 2.38 -7.70
N VAL A 85 -3.33 3.63 -7.76
CA VAL A 85 -2.68 4.18 -8.96
C VAL A 85 -1.35 3.48 -9.22
N LEU A 86 -0.58 3.21 -8.16
CA LEU A 86 0.62 2.40 -8.23
C LEU A 86 0.32 0.99 -8.75
N ASP A 87 -0.68 0.29 -8.22
CA ASP A 87 -1.09 -1.05 -8.70
C ASP A 87 -1.37 -1.07 -10.20
N ARG A 88 -2.12 -0.08 -10.72
CA ARG A 88 -2.40 0.02 -12.16
C ARG A 88 -1.13 0.11 -13.00
N LYS A 89 -0.13 0.88 -12.55
CA LYS A 89 1.17 0.98 -13.22
C LYS A 89 1.97 -0.32 -13.11
N LEU A 90 1.97 -0.96 -11.94
CA LEU A 90 2.68 -2.23 -11.71
C LEU A 90 2.09 -3.38 -12.53
N LYS A 91 0.78 -3.42 -12.69
CA LYS A 91 0.09 -4.40 -13.54
C LYS A 91 0.59 -4.33 -14.99
N GLN A 92 0.84 -3.13 -15.52
CA GLN A 92 1.41 -2.96 -16.85
C GLN A 92 2.87 -3.45 -16.97
N ILE A 93 3.61 -3.51 -15.86
CA ILE A 93 4.99 -4.03 -15.82
C ILE A 93 4.99 -5.55 -15.63
N GLU A 94 4.01 -6.09 -14.90
CA GLU A 94 3.85 -7.52 -14.67
C GLU A 94 3.44 -8.29 -15.94
N PHE A 95 2.46 -7.77 -16.70
CA PHE A 95 1.99 -8.41 -17.95
C PHE A 95 3.13 -8.73 -18.95
N PRO A 96 4.09 -7.83 -19.21
CA PRO A 96 5.26 -8.11 -20.04
C PRO A 96 6.17 -9.22 -19.51
N LEU A 97 6.22 -9.46 -18.19
CA LEU A 97 7.11 -10.47 -17.59
C LEU A 97 6.51 -11.88 -17.63
N ASP A 98 5.18 -11.98 -17.61
CA ASP A 98 4.48 -13.28 -17.73
C ASP A 98 4.39 -13.76 -19.19
N ALA A 99 4.73 -12.90 -20.16
CA ALA A 99 4.66 -13.18 -21.60
C ALA A 99 6.00 -13.67 -22.21
N VAL A 100 7.05 -13.85 -21.40
CA VAL A 100 8.39 -14.34 -21.79
C VAL A 100 8.66 -15.68 -21.13
#